data_AF-A0A851I9X1-F1
#
_entry.id   AF-A0A851I9X1-F1
#
_cell.length_a   1.000
_cell.length_b   1.000
_cell.length_c   1.000
_cell.angle_alpha   90.00
_cell.angle_beta   90.00
_cell.angle_gamma   90.00
#
_symmetry.space_group_name_H-M   'P 1'
#
loop_
_entity.id
_entity.type
_entity.pdbx_description
1 polymer ?
#
loop_
_entity_poly.entity_id
_entity_poly.type
_entity_poly.pdbx_seq_one_letter_code
_entity_poly.pdbx_strand_id
1 'polypeptide(L)' 'MKIKLICIRIDNNELKTTDKNEWLKFIKRHRGNVKSIEQFNWEIPQNKLQKALEYSFDELYKFKLEEGRKK' A
#
# COMPACT_ATOMS: atom_id res chain seq x y z
N MET A 1 -13.37 -12.55 5.76
CA MET A 1 -13.18 -11.16 6.21
C MET A 1 -12.31 -10.41 5.20
N LYS A 2 -12.69 -9.20 4.80
CA LYS A 2 -11.85 -8.33 3.98
C LYS A 2 -11.11 -7.36 4.89
N ILE A 3 -9.88 -7.02 4.51
CA ILE A 3 -9.02 -6.07 5.21
C ILE A 3 -8.62 -4.96 4.24
N LYS A 4 -8.36 -3.77 4.78
CA LYS A 4 -7.87 -2.64 4.01
C LYS A 4 -6.36 -2.60 4.10
N LEU A 5 -5.68 -2.96 3.01
CA LEU A 5 -4.25 -2.78 2.87
C LEU A 5 -3.98 -1.35 2.39
N ILE A 6 -3.14 -0.63 3.12
CA ILE A 6 -2.66 0.70 2.79
C ILE A 6 -1.27 0.54 2.19
N CYS A 7 -1.13 0.90 0.92
CA CYS A 7 0.16 0.94 0.23
C CYS A 7 0.51 2.40 -0.02
N ILE A 8 1.68 2.83 0.45
CA ILE A 8 2.22 4.17 0.22
C ILE A 8 3.67 4.08 -0.22
N ARG A 9 4.01 4.82 -1.26
CA ARG A 9 5.38 5.07 -1.73
C ARG A 9 5.66 6.55 -1.61
N ILE A 10 6.75 6.90 -0.92
CA ILE A 10 7.26 8.26 -0.80
C ILE A 10 8.69 8.25 -1.32
N ASP A 11 8.92 8.97 -2.42
CA ASP A 11 10.16 8.91 -3.19
C ASP A 11 10.53 7.46 -3.53
N ASN A 12 11.61 6.94 -2.93
CA ASN A 12 12.09 5.56 -3.11
C ASN A 12 11.71 4.61 -1.95
N ASN A 13 10.96 5.09 -0.95
CA ASN A 13 10.58 4.31 0.22
C ASN A 13 9.14 3.82 0.09
N GLU A 14 8.90 2.54 0.37
CA GLU A 14 7.57 1.95 0.37
C GLU A 14 7.15 1.47 1.77
N LEU A 15 5.86 1.59 2.07
CA LEU A 15 5.22 0.97 3.21
C LEU A 15 3.93 0.27 2.76
N LYS A 16 3.77 -0.97 3.22
CA LYS A 16 2.55 -1.77 3.11
C LYS A 16 2.09 -2.10 4.51
N THR A 17 0.94 -1.57 4.92
CA THR A 17 0.42 -1.81 6.28
C THR A 17 -1.09 -1.87 6.30
N THR A 18 -1.65 -2.57 7.28
CA THR A 18 -3.07 -2.50 7.65
C THR A 18 -3.29 -1.61 8.86
N ASP A 19 -2.22 -1.14 9.51
CA ASP A 19 -2.23 -0.35 10.73
C ASP A 19 -2.08 1.16 10.44
N LYS A 20 -3.04 1.94 10.94
CA LYS A 20 -3.08 3.39 10.73
C LYS A 20 -1.95 4.12 11.48
N ASN A 21 -1.52 3.62 12.65
CA ASN A 21 -0.44 4.23 13.42
C ASN A 21 0.91 4.03 12.74
N GLU A 22 1.14 2.87 12.13
CA GLU A 22 2.34 2.60 11.33
C GLU A 22 2.40 3.54 10.11
N TRP A 23 1.29 3.66 9.38
CA TRP A 23 1.15 4.62 8.28
C TRP A 23 1.45 6.07 8.73
N LEU A 24 0.89 6.50 9.87
CA LEU A 24 1.15 7.83 10.43
C LEU A 24 2.64 8.02 10.78
N LYS A 25 3.29 7.01 11.37
CA LYS A 25 4.72 7.05 11.70
C LYS A 25 5.56 7.17 10.44
N PHE A 26 5.25 6.40 9.40
CA PHE A 26 5.97 6.43 8.13
C PHE A 26 5.88 7.79 7.44
N ILE A 27 4.66 8.37 7.33
CA ILE A 27 4.50 9.71 6.78
C ILE A 27 5.30 10.72 7.60
N LYS A 28 5.19 10.68 8.95
CA LYS A 28 5.90 11.61 9.83
C LYS A 28 7.43 11.56 9.64
N ARG A 29 8.00 10.37 9.45
CA ARG A 29 9.45 10.19 9.22
C ARG A 29 9.93 10.77 7.88
N HIS A 30 9.05 10.79 6.88
CA HIS A 30 9.37 11.31 5.54
C HIS A 30 8.91 12.76 5.33
N ARG A 31 8.43 13.47 6.36
CA ARG A 31 8.06 14.89 6.25
C ARG A 31 9.31 15.73 5.99
N GLY A 32 9.28 16.58 4.96
CA GLY A 32 10.39 17.43 4.56
C GLY A 32 10.41 17.63 3.05
N ASN A 33 11.51 17.24 2.40
CA ASN A 33 11.75 17.41 0.97
C ASN A 33 11.23 16.22 0.14
N VAL A 34 9.94 15.95 0.23
CA VAL A 34 9.29 14.89 -0.55
C VAL A 34 9.14 15.33 -2.00
N LYS A 35 9.61 14.52 -2.94
CA LYS A 35 9.47 14.78 -4.38
C LYS A 35 8.23 14.11 -4.96
N SER A 36 7.91 12.90 -4.51
CA SER A 36 6.73 12.15 -4.96
C SER A 36 6.05 11.41 -3.82
N ILE A 37 4.71 11.39 -3.87
CA ILE A 37 3.87 10.59 -2.98
C ILE A 37 2.85 9.86 -3.83
N GLU A 38 2.86 8.54 -3.73
CA GLU A 38 1.86 7.67 -4.34
C GLU A 38 1.23 6.82 -3.25
N GLN A 39 -0.10 6.84 -3.17
CA GLN A 39 -0.82 6.05 -2.17
C GLN A 39 -2.06 5.43 -2.80
N PHE A 40 -2.32 4.18 -2.46
CA PHE A 40 -3.61 3.58 -2.72
C PHE A 40 -4.03 2.64 -1.59
N ASN A 41 -5.34 2.50 -1.45
CA ASN A 41 -5.93 1.47 -0.61
C ASN A 41 -6.39 0.31 -1.49
N TRP A 42 -6.24 -0.91 -1.01
CA TRP A 42 -6.74 -2.11 -1.67
C TRP A 42 -7.47 -2.99 -0.65
N GLU A 43 -8.72 -3.30 -0.93
CA GLU A 43 -9.51 -4.22 -0.10
C GLU A 43 -9.27 -5.65 -0.54
N ILE A 44 -8.48 -6.37 0.24
CA ILE A 44 -8.13 -7.76 -0.05
C ILE A 44 -8.76 -8.71 0.98
N PRO A 45 -9.03 -9.96 0.59
CA PRO A 45 -9.32 -11.03 1.54
C PRO A 45 -8.15 -11.20 2.54
N GLN A 46 -8.46 -11.40 3.82
CA GLN A 46 -7.43 -11.55 4.87
C GLN A 46 -6.45 -12.69 4.61
N ASN A 47 -6.91 -13.79 4.01
CA ASN A 47 -6.04 -14.92 3.64
C ASN A 47 -5.00 -14.58 2.55
N LYS A 48 -5.19 -13.47 1.81
CA LYS A 48 -4.21 -12.97 0.84
C LYS A 48 -3.23 -11.96 1.43
N LEU A 49 -3.38 -11.55 2.70
CA LEU A 49 -2.54 -10.52 3.32
C LEU A 49 -1.05 -10.89 3.28
N GLN A 50 -0.70 -12.08 3.75
CA GLN A 50 0.69 -12.49 3.88
C GLN A 50 1.41 -12.43 2.53
N LYS A 51 0.75 -12.97 1.49
CA LYS A 51 1.24 -12.90 0.11
C LYS A 51 1.28 -11.47 -0.44
N ALA A 52 0.31 -10.62 -0.09
CA ALA A 52 0.31 -9.22 -0.50
C ALA A 52 1.49 -8.42 0.08
N LEU A 53 1.93 -8.75 1.29
CA LEU A 53 3.08 -8.08 1.93
C LEU A 53 4.42 -8.42 1.26
N GLU A 54 4.51 -9.55 0.56
CA GLU A 54 5.70 -9.99 -0.19
C GLU A 54 5.89 -9.21 -1.52
N TYR A 55 4.81 -8.67 -2.08
CA TYR A 55 4.86 -7.91 -3.33
C TYR A 55 5.33 -6.47 -3.14
N SER A 56 5.95 -5.92 -4.18
CA SER A 56 6.28 -4.49 -4.26
C SER A 56 5.03 -3.61 -4.44
N PHE A 57 5.17 -2.31 -4.18
CA PHE A 57 4.11 -1.33 -4.43
C PHE A 57 3.57 -1.41 -5.87
N ASP A 58 4.45 -1.48 -6.87
CA ASP A 58 4.07 -1.49 -8.29
C ASP A 58 3.32 -2.77 -8.69
N GLU A 59 3.74 -3.93 -8.16
CA GLU A 59 3.02 -5.19 -8.37
C GLU A 59 1.61 -5.14 -7.78
N LEU A 60 1.48 -4.66 -6.53
CA LEU A 60 0.18 -4.50 -5.88
C LEU A 60 -0.70 -3.51 -6.63
N TYR A 61 -0.13 -2.43 -7.17
CA TYR A 61 -0.86 -1.47 -7.99
C TYR A 61 -1.37 -2.10 -9.29
N LYS A 62 -0.54 -2.90 -9.97
CA LYS A 62 -0.96 -3.67 -11.16
C LYS A 62 -2.09 -4.64 -10.84
N PHE A 63 -1.97 -5.42 -9.76
CA PHE A 63 -3.03 -6.35 -9.35
C PHE A 63 -4.35 -5.65 -9.05
N LYS A 64 -4.29 -4.50 -8.36
CA LYS A 64 -5.48 -3.68 -8.10
C LYS A 64 -6.15 -3.21 -9.40
N LEU A 65 -5.37 -2.75 -10.38
CA LEU A 65 -5.90 -2.32 -11.68
C LEU A 65 -6.51 -3.49 -12.47
N GLU A 66 -5.88 -4.66 -12.44
CA GLU A 66 -6.42 -5.87 -13.08
C GLU A 66 -7.73 -6.34 -12.44
N GLU A 67 -7.84 -6.33 -11.11
CA GLU A 67 -9.10 -6.62 -10.42
C GLU A 67 -10.19 -5.60 -10.77
N GLY A 68 -9.84 -4.31 -10.87
CA GLY A 68 -10.76 -3.25 -11.25
C GLY A 68 -11.26 -3.35 -12.69
N ARG A 69 -10.44 -3.87 -13.62
CA ARG A 69 -10.78 -4.05 -15.05
C ARG A 69 -11.61 -5.30 -15.34
N LYS A 70 -11.57 -6.30 -14.45
CA LYS A 70 -12.37 -7.54 -14.57
C LYS A 70 -13.82 -7.38 -14.09
N LYS A 71 -14.19 -6.17 -13.64
CA LYS A 71 -15.53 -5.82 -13.15
C LYS A 71 -16.34 -5.15 -14.25
#